data_AF-A0A7J3WV45-F1
#
_entry.id   AF-A0A7J3WV45-F1
#
_cell.length_a   1.000
_cell.length_b   1.000
_cell.length_c   1.000
_cell.angle_alpha   90.00
_cell.angle_beta   90.00
_cell.angle_gamma   90.00
#
_symmetry.space_group_name_H-M   'P 1'
#
loop_
_entity.id
_entity.type
_entity.pdbx_description
1 polymer ?
#
loop_
_entity_poly.entity_id
_entity_poly.type
_entity_poly.pdbx_seq_one_letter_code
_entity_poly.pdbx_strand_id
1 'polypeptide(L)'
;MKRMVIFICILVIAAGFSHATSENKKPSSYSELVAWYMQLEENYPDYMEVFPANELYGLGKVDGGYDLYYVRITNESNGLLKPEVLFLGGPHGDETAGTIGLYWTAKWLLENKDETGWVKWLLDHREIYIEISHNPYGFDHRQRWDANEWDLNREADYDWREYNSKLWGSVNGKTLYHFINDHAIRVGTDFHGGVRMLLYPWSSTHADVKGKSPFSNKVYSYAPPDFYFYHTACLRLGDYMGDFGGDLNEDNIGTIPTTVGYPAPGCLAAWAYGGNVKRARAEDEFVNDELYGNYDGCGIFWVSPEISTIKDPPEWKFGDYERGYIAEIMRYVLHQTDIAQPYILWSYPENNSCVAGSVKVKWQVYGCLNVDETYVMYTFSDNLTDWVMGEVHDEYNGGYRGGTYWDGKVWEESIDVPEGVRDVYVRAYARVDGIYSSILAPEIYGTSYLRIVQERTNESYLEVLNTSDGVEVIKGQIWWSSPLLHIRVGGILLPEKGGVYVMGKEVMRLDTEKAIILGRMNMTVEGEYSKVEFYVDGNMAYEDDSPPYIFPLSGIGRHTVTARMYYDGGIVEDNREIIIFAI
;
A
#
# COMPACT_ATOMS: atom_id res chain seq x y z
N MET A 1 -22.77 57.50 -8.79
CA MET A 1 -23.02 56.16 -9.37
C MET A 1 -21.80 55.30 -9.14
N LYS A 2 -21.91 54.34 -8.21
CA LYS A 2 -20.86 53.39 -7.83
C LYS A 2 -20.62 52.42 -9.00
N ARG A 3 -19.38 52.30 -9.48
CA ARG A 3 -18.98 51.18 -10.36
C ARG A 3 -18.69 49.98 -9.47
N MET A 4 -19.53 48.97 -9.60
CA MET A 4 -19.44 47.68 -8.93
C MET A 4 -18.29 46.90 -9.57
N VAL A 5 -17.22 46.66 -8.82
CA VAL A 5 -16.14 45.75 -9.20
C VAL A 5 -16.53 44.37 -8.68
N ILE A 6 -16.92 43.49 -9.59
CA ILE A 6 -17.20 42.08 -9.31
C ILE A 6 -15.83 41.38 -9.29
N PHE A 7 -15.42 40.91 -8.12
CA PHE A 7 -14.32 39.94 -7.99
C PHE A 7 -14.86 38.58 -8.44
N ILE A 8 -14.43 38.11 -9.61
CA ILE A 8 -14.63 36.73 -10.03
C ILE A 8 -13.52 35.91 -9.36
N CYS A 9 -13.86 35.19 -8.29
CA CYS A 9 -13.02 34.11 -7.79
C CYS A 9 -13.02 33.00 -8.84
N ILE A 10 -11.91 32.87 -9.57
CA ILE A 10 -11.63 31.68 -10.36
C ILE A 10 -11.20 30.60 -9.37
N LEU A 11 -12.13 29.71 -8.99
CA LEU A 11 -11.78 28.41 -8.48
C LEU A 11 -11.06 27.68 -9.61
N VAL A 12 -9.75 27.51 -9.49
CA VAL A 12 -9.02 26.53 -10.31
C VAL A 12 -9.36 25.17 -9.69
N ILE A 13 -10.43 24.56 -10.17
CA ILE A 13 -10.55 23.11 -10.10
C ILE A 13 -9.50 22.61 -11.09
N ALA A 14 -8.38 22.11 -10.58
CA ALA A 14 -7.49 21.29 -11.37
C ALA A 14 -8.28 20.02 -11.72
N ALA A 15 -9.01 20.07 -12.83
CA ALA A 15 -9.46 18.86 -13.49
C ALA A 15 -8.19 18.15 -13.94
N GLY A 16 -7.77 17.15 -13.17
CA GLY A 16 -6.77 16.17 -13.59
C GLY A 16 -7.31 15.48 -14.82
N PHE A 17 -7.01 16.02 -16.00
CA PHE A 17 -7.22 15.27 -17.23
C PHE A 17 -6.29 14.07 -17.16
N SER A 18 -6.88 12.88 -17.07
CA SER A 18 -6.18 11.61 -17.21
C SER A 18 -5.38 11.64 -18.52
N HIS A 19 -4.04 11.66 -18.42
CA HIS A 19 -3.11 11.71 -19.56
C HIS A 19 -3.32 10.53 -20.52
N ALA A 20 -3.89 9.42 -20.03
CA ALA A 20 -4.20 8.21 -20.82
C ALA A 20 -5.31 8.40 -21.88
N THR A 21 -6.09 9.48 -21.88
CA THR A 21 -7.26 9.62 -22.77
C THR A 21 -6.91 9.84 -24.25
N SER A 22 -5.71 10.35 -24.55
CA SER A 22 -5.28 10.70 -25.91
C SER A 22 -4.08 9.91 -26.46
N GLU A 23 -3.49 9.06 -25.63
CA GLU A 23 -2.32 8.24 -25.97
C GLU A 23 -2.74 6.93 -26.66
N ASN A 24 -1.90 6.41 -27.56
CA ASN A 24 -2.07 5.07 -28.12
C ASN A 24 -1.88 4.05 -26.99
N LYS A 25 -2.90 3.22 -26.72
CA LYS A 25 -2.91 2.36 -25.53
C LYS A 25 -2.24 1.02 -25.75
N LYS A 26 -2.22 0.56 -26.99
CA LYS A 26 -1.69 -0.77 -27.33
C LYS A 26 -0.33 -0.61 -28.00
N PRO A 27 0.72 -1.23 -27.46
CA PRO A 27 1.98 -1.32 -28.17
C PRO A 27 1.80 -2.22 -29.40
N SER A 28 2.52 -1.93 -30.47
CA SER A 28 2.55 -2.74 -31.69
C SER A 28 3.44 -3.98 -31.56
N SER A 29 4.36 -3.99 -30.59
CA SER A 29 5.26 -5.11 -30.28
C SER A 29 5.73 -5.06 -28.82
N TYR A 30 6.28 -6.17 -28.34
CA TYR A 30 6.98 -6.27 -27.06
C TYR A 30 8.13 -5.26 -26.98
N SER A 31 8.90 -5.09 -28.06
CA SER A 31 10.00 -4.11 -28.09
C SER A 31 9.52 -2.68 -27.87
N GLU A 32 8.34 -2.32 -28.40
CA GLU A 32 7.74 -1.01 -28.15
C GLU A 32 7.27 -0.87 -26.71
N LEU A 33 6.66 -1.92 -26.14
CA LEU A 33 6.24 -1.93 -24.74
C LEU A 33 7.44 -1.76 -23.79
N VAL A 34 8.54 -2.47 -24.03
CA VAL A 34 9.79 -2.31 -23.28
C VAL A 34 10.34 -0.89 -23.41
N ALA A 35 10.32 -0.32 -24.62
CA ALA A 35 10.77 1.06 -24.84
C ALA A 35 9.93 2.08 -24.06
N TRP A 36 8.62 1.85 -23.90
CA TRP A 36 7.78 2.70 -23.04
C TRP A 36 8.20 2.63 -21.57
N TYR A 37 8.51 1.44 -21.04
CA TYR A 37 9.03 1.32 -19.67
C TYR A 37 10.42 1.96 -19.50
N MET A 38 11.34 1.77 -20.45
CA MET A 38 12.65 2.46 -20.43
C MET A 38 12.50 3.98 -20.43
N GLN A 39 11.49 4.51 -21.15
CA GLN A 39 11.19 5.94 -21.11
C GLN A 39 10.64 6.39 -19.74
N LEU A 40 9.85 5.56 -19.06
CA LEU A 40 9.41 5.86 -17.69
C LEU A 40 10.59 5.88 -16.72
N GLU A 41 11.50 4.91 -16.80
CA GLU A 41 12.73 4.88 -16.00
C GLU A 41 13.58 6.15 -16.21
N GLU A 42 13.79 6.59 -17.46
CA GLU A 42 14.52 7.84 -17.74
C GLU A 42 13.85 9.07 -17.10
N ASN A 43 12.52 9.08 -17.03
CA ASN A 43 11.75 10.18 -16.42
C ASN A 43 11.70 10.10 -14.88
N TYR A 44 11.86 8.91 -14.30
CA TYR A 44 11.71 8.64 -12.87
C TYR A 44 12.83 7.75 -12.30
N PRO A 45 14.12 8.12 -12.46
CA PRO A 45 15.26 7.24 -12.15
C PRO A 45 15.43 6.94 -10.66
N ASP A 46 14.85 7.74 -9.76
CA ASP A 46 14.88 7.51 -8.30
C ASP A 46 13.74 6.57 -7.83
N TYR A 47 12.86 6.16 -8.75
CA TYR A 47 11.65 5.40 -8.44
C TYR A 47 11.50 4.09 -9.22
N MET A 48 12.26 3.90 -10.29
CA MET A 48 12.05 2.80 -11.22
C MET A 48 13.37 2.31 -11.81
N GLU A 49 13.53 0.99 -11.89
CA GLU A 49 14.64 0.31 -12.58
C GLU A 49 14.07 -0.74 -13.54
N VAL A 50 14.56 -0.78 -14.78
CA VAL A 50 14.22 -1.80 -15.79
C VAL A 50 15.43 -2.69 -16.06
N PHE A 51 15.31 -3.99 -15.86
CA PHE A 51 16.43 -4.93 -16.00
C PHE A 51 16.04 -6.26 -16.67
N PRO A 52 16.92 -6.85 -17.50
CA PRO A 52 16.70 -8.16 -18.10
C PRO A 52 17.03 -9.29 -17.10
N ALA A 53 16.01 -9.82 -16.42
CA ALA A 53 16.19 -10.81 -15.35
C ALA A 53 16.81 -12.13 -15.85
N ASN A 54 16.47 -12.57 -17.06
CA ASN A 54 17.05 -13.76 -17.68
C ASN A 54 18.58 -13.66 -17.85
N GLU A 55 19.08 -12.48 -18.19
CA GLU A 55 20.52 -12.22 -18.33
C GLU A 55 21.18 -12.08 -16.95
N LEU A 56 20.50 -11.47 -15.97
CA LEU A 56 20.97 -11.39 -14.57
C LEU A 56 21.23 -12.78 -13.98
N TYR A 57 20.34 -13.75 -14.27
CA TYR A 57 20.49 -15.14 -13.84
C TYR A 57 21.37 -16.00 -14.78
N GLY A 58 21.95 -15.42 -15.83
CA GLY A 58 22.82 -16.13 -16.77
C GLY A 58 22.13 -17.22 -17.58
N LEU A 59 20.82 -17.10 -17.80
CA LEU A 59 19.99 -18.06 -18.53
C LEU A 59 20.01 -17.82 -20.05
N GLY A 60 20.48 -16.66 -20.48
CA GLY A 60 20.47 -16.21 -21.87
C GLY A 60 19.07 -15.83 -22.34
N LYS A 61 18.94 -15.59 -23.65
CA LYS A 61 17.68 -15.16 -24.27
C LYS A 61 16.65 -16.27 -24.35
N VAL A 62 15.38 -15.89 -24.24
CA VAL A 62 14.22 -16.72 -24.58
C VAL A 62 14.29 -17.11 -26.06
N ASP A 63 13.83 -18.33 -26.38
CA ASP A 63 13.70 -18.77 -27.76
C ASP A 63 12.86 -17.78 -28.59
N GLY A 64 13.39 -17.38 -29.75
CA GLY A 64 12.90 -16.22 -30.50
C GLY A 64 13.71 -14.94 -30.29
N GLY A 65 14.68 -14.94 -29.37
CA GLY A 65 15.67 -13.86 -29.21
C GLY A 65 15.27 -12.74 -28.24
N TYR A 66 14.32 -13.01 -27.33
CA TYR A 66 13.78 -12.02 -26.40
C TYR A 66 14.53 -12.04 -25.05
N ASP A 67 14.64 -10.87 -24.42
CA ASP A 67 14.95 -10.78 -22.99
C ASP A 67 13.65 -10.72 -22.19
N LEU A 68 13.69 -11.14 -20.93
CA LEU A 68 12.60 -11.03 -19.97
C LEU A 68 12.88 -9.84 -19.07
N TYR A 69 12.33 -8.69 -19.47
CA TYR A 69 12.46 -7.46 -18.71
C TYR A 69 11.53 -7.47 -17.50
N TYR A 70 12.12 -7.20 -16.35
CA TYR A 70 11.45 -6.90 -15.10
C TYR A 70 11.59 -5.41 -14.80
N VAL A 71 10.63 -4.89 -14.05
CA VAL A 71 10.58 -3.51 -13.59
C VAL A 71 10.43 -3.52 -12.08
N ARG A 72 11.33 -2.84 -11.37
CA ARG A 72 11.12 -2.48 -9.95
C ARG A 72 10.53 -1.08 -9.88
N ILE A 73 9.50 -0.88 -9.06
CA ILE A 73 8.91 0.44 -8.78
C ILE A 73 8.83 0.63 -7.26
N THR A 74 9.58 1.58 -6.72
CA THR A 74 9.63 1.93 -5.31
C THR A 74 10.39 3.24 -5.11
N ASN A 75 10.17 3.98 -4.02
CA ASN A 75 11.07 5.08 -3.66
C ASN A 75 12.42 4.53 -3.15
N GLU A 76 13.44 4.50 -4.00
CA GLU A 76 14.74 3.89 -3.68
C GLU A 76 15.50 4.63 -2.57
N SER A 77 15.20 5.91 -2.33
CA SER A 77 15.84 6.69 -1.26
C SER A 77 15.52 6.19 0.16
N ASN A 78 14.47 5.37 0.31
CA ASN A 78 14.07 4.75 1.57
C ASN A 78 14.59 3.31 1.73
N GLY A 79 15.51 2.86 0.86
CA GLY A 79 16.03 1.49 0.84
C GLY A 79 15.11 0.48 0.15
N LEU A 80 15.58 -0.77 0.08
CA LEU A 80 14.99 -1.87 -0.71
C LEU A 80 14.66 -3.12 0.15
N LEU A 81 14.50 -2.95 1.46
CA LEU A 81 14.05 -4.04 2.34
C LEU A 81 12.59 -3.80 2.71
N LYS A 82 11.71 -3.75 1.71
CA LYS A 82 10.28 -3.49 1.86
C LYS A 82 9.47 -4.72 1.42
N PRO A 83 8.23 -4.88 1.90
CA PRO A 83 7.35 -5.94 1.40
C PRO A 83 7.17 -5.86 -0.11
N GLU A 84 7.52 -6.95 -0.79
CA GLU A 84 7.50 -7.05 -2.23
C GLU A 84 6.19 -7.64 -2.76
N VAL A 85 5.77 -7.18 -3.95
CA VAL A 85 4.67 -7.75 -4.74
C VAL A 85 5.11 -7.96 -6.18
N LEU A 86 4.62 -9.02 -6.83
CA LEU A 86 5.02 -9.40 -8.19
C LEU A 86 3.82 -9.53 -9.12
N PHE A 87 3.83 -8.82 -10.24
CA PHE A 87 2.80 -8.90 -11.28
C PHE A 87 3.40 -9.34 -12.61
N LEU A 88 2.95 -10.47 -13.15
CA LEU A 88 3.42 -10.97 -14.44
C LEU A 88 2.46 -10.55 -15.56
N GLY A 89 2.98 -9.88 -16.59
CA GLY A 89 2.34 -9.89 -17.90
C GLY A 89 2.20 -11.34 -18.36
N GLY A 90 1.02 -11.75 -18.80
CA GLY A 90 0.58 -13.15 -18.74
C GLY A 90 1.47 -14.20 -19.43
N PRO A 91 1.39 -15.48 -19.01
CA PRO A 91 2.10 -16.60 -19.64
C PRO A 91 1.56 -16.96 -21.03
N HIS A 92 0.37 -16.48 -21.39
CA HIS A 92 -0.20 -16.61 -22.73
C HIS A 92 -0.10 -15.28 -23.48
N GLY A 93 0.64 -15.27 -24.58
CA GLY A 93 0.93 -14.04 -25.31
C GLY A 93 -0.28 -13.38 -26.01
N ASP A 94 -1.34 -14.16 -26.31
CA ASP A 94 -2.58 -13.65 -26.91
C ASP A 94 -3.55 -13.03 -25.89
N GLU A 95 -3.20 -13.05 -24.60
CA GLU A 95 -4.00 -12.53 -23.48
C GLU A 95 -3.43 -11.18 -23.00
N THR A 96 -3.80 -10.10 -23.69
CA THR A 96 -2.99 -8.86 -23.69
C THR A 96 -3.42 -7.82 -22.67
N ALA A 97 -4.63 -7.93 -22.10
CA ALA A 97 -5.20 -6.90 -21.23
C ALA A 97 -4.31 -6.62 -20.00
N GLY A 98 -3.93 -7.66 -19.26
CA GLY A 98 -3.06 -7.56 -18.08
C GLY A 98 -1.69 -6.98 -18.42
N THR A 99 -0.99 -7.60 -19.37
CA THR A 99 0.33 -7.21 -19.89
C THR A 99 0.40 -5.71 -20.24
N ILE A 100 -0.59 -5.20 -20.97
CA ILE A 100 -0.65 -3.79 -21.37
C ILE A 100 -1.09 -2.89 -20.20
N GLY A 101 -2.07 -3.32 -19.40
CA GLY A 101 -2.58 -2.52 -18.27
C GLY A 101 -1.57 -2.32 -17.15
N LEU A 102 -0.60 -3.23 -16.99
CA LEU A 102 0.51 -3.08 -16.05
C LEU A 102 1.37 -1.86 -16.37
N TYR A 103 1.63 -1.58 -17.66
CA TYR A 103 2.36 -0.38 -18.06
C TYR A 103 1.62 0.89 -17.67
N TRP A 104 0.32 0.94 -17.96
CA TRP A 104 -0.52 2.08 -17.59
C TRP A 104 -0.58 2.28 -16.08
N THR A 105 -0.59 1.19 -15.32
CA THR A 105 -0.55 1.26 -13.86
C THR A 105 0.78 1.81 -13.36
N ALA A 106 1.91 1.35 -13.91
CA ALA A 106 3.24 1.88 -13.58
C ALA A 106 3.34 3.38 -13.89
N LYS A 107 2.91 3.80 -15.08
CA LYS A 107 2.84 5.20 -15.49
C LYS A 107 2.02 6.03 -14.50
N TRP A 108 0.82 5.55 -14.13
CA TRP A 108 -0.04 6.25 -13.18
C TRP A 108 0.60 6.39 -11.80
N LEU A 109 1.20 5.32 -11.25
CA LEU A 109 1.86 5.37 -9.94
C LEU A 109 2.97 6.44 -9.92
N LEU A 110 3.78 6.51 -10.99
CA LEU A 110 4.89 7.45 -11.10
C LEU A 110 4.43 8.89 -11.36
N GLU A 111 3.40 9.09 -12.19
CA GLU A 111 2.77 10.39 -12.42
C GLU A 111 2.17 10.98 -11.13
N ASN A 112 1.75 10.12 -10.19
CA ASN A 112 1.11 10.51 -8.93
C ASN A 112 2.03 10.33 -7.70
N LYS A 113 3.33 10.09 -7.87
CA LYS A 113 4.28 9.82 -6.77
C LYS A 113 4.41 10.98 -5.76
N ASP A 114 4.17 12.21 -6.22
CA ASP A 114 4.27 13.43 -5.42
C ASP A 114 2.93 13.85 -4.80
N GLU A 115 1.83 13.17 -5.13
CA GLU A 115 0.54 13.43 -4.50
C GLU A 115 0.58 13.02 -3.02
N THR A 116 0.20 13.95 -2.13
CA THR A 116 0.12 13.65 -0.69
C THR A 116 -0.96 12.61 -0.45
N GLY A 117 -0.61 11.42 0.02
CA GLY A 117 -1.60 10.40 0.37
C GLY A 117 -1.11 8.96 0.23
N TRP A 118 -2.07 8.08 -0.06
CA TRP A 118 -1.90 6.63 -0.05
C TRP A 118 -0.92 6.12 -1.13
N VAL A 119 -0.94 6.67 -2.35
CA VAL A 119 -0.03 6.26 -3.43
C VAL A 119 1.43 6.50 -3.06
N LYS A 120 1.74 7.71 -2.58
CA LYS A 120 3.08 8.02 -2.06
C LYS A 120 3.47 7.09 -0.93
N TRP A 121 2.55 6.79 -0.01
CA TRP A 121 2.82 5.84 1.07
C TRP A 121 3.18 4.45 0.54
N LEU A 122 2.43 3.92 -0.44
CA LEU A 122 2.74 2.62 -1.05
C LEU A 122 4.13 2.64 -1.69
N LEU A 123 4.48 3.65 -2.50
CA LEU A 123 5.81 3.75 -3.12
C LEU A 123 6.93 3.88 -2.09
N ASP A 124 6.68 4.56 -0.96
CA ASP A 124 7.67 4.73 0.11
C ASP A 124 7.89 3.44 0.92
N HIS A 125 6.94 2.48 0.93
CA HIS A 125 6.92 1.33 1.84
C HIS A 125 6.67 -0.04 1.18
N ARG A 126 6.65 -0.10 -0.16
CA ARG A 126 6.49 -1.34 -0.94
C ARG A 126 7.47 -1.38 -2.09
N GLU A 127 7.73 -2.60 -2.54
CA GLU A 127 8.46 -2.86 -3.77
C GLU A 127 7.55 -3.58 -4.74
N ILE A 128 7.23 -2.89 -5.84
CA ILE A 128 6.34 -3.41 -6.87
C ILE A 128 7.22 -3.91 -8.01
N TYR A 129 7.18 -5.22 -8.24
CA TYR A 129 7.84 -5.85 -9.37
C TYR A 129 6.84 -6.17 -10.47
N ILE A 130 7.20 -5.85 -11.71
CA ILE A 130 6.43 -6.19 -12.91
C ILE A 130 7.32 -6.97 -13.87
N GLU A 131 6.96 -8.21 -14.21
CA GLU A 131 7.49 -8.85 -15.41
C GLU A 131 6.69 -8.34 -16.61
N ILE A 132 7.33 -7.61 -17.54
CA ILE A 132 6.63 -6.90 -18.61
C ILE A 132 5.76 -7.87 -19.43
N SER A 133 6.28 -9.04 -19.75
CA SER A 133 5.54 -10.16 -20.34
C SER A 133 6.29 -11.45 -20.07
N HIS A 134 5.61 -12.42 -19.48
CA HIS A 134 6.12 -13.77 -19.29
C HIS A 134 6.22 -14.54 -20.61
N ASN A 135 5.53 -14.12 -21.68
CA ASN A 135 5.63 -14.72 -23.01
C ASN A 135 5.81 -13.67 -24.11
N PRO A 136 6.99 -13.05 -24.23
CA PRO A 136 7.22 -11.98 -25.21
C PRO A 136 7.13 -12.46 -26.65
N TYR A 137 7.55 -13.70 -26.95
CA TYR A 137 7.38 -14.31 -28.27
C TYR A 137 5.89 -14.44 -28.62
N GLY A 138 5.09 -15.02 -27.72
CA GLY A 138 3.66 -15.19 -27.92
C GLY A 138 2.94 -13.85 -28.08
N PHE A 139 3.38 -12.81 -27.34
CA PHE A 139 2.82 -11.46 -27.43
C PHE A 139 2.98 -10.85 -28.83
N ASP A 140 4.20 -10.90 -29.39
CA ASP A 140 4.47 -10.40 -30.75
C ASP A 140 3.75 -11.19 -31.84
N HIS A 141 3.60 -12.51 -31.63
CA HIS A 141 2.96 -13.41 -32.59
C HIS A 141 1.46 -13.58 -32.36
N ARG A 142 0.90 -12.91 -31.33
CA ARG A 142 -0.51 -12.97 -30.92
C ARG A 142 -1.01 -14.40 -30.75
N GLN A 143 -0.23 -15.21 -30.03
CA GLN A 143 -0.54 -16.60 -29.78
C GLN A 143 -0.35 -16.98 -28.30
N ARG A 144 -1.01 -18.06 -27.90
CA ARG A 144 -0.95 -18.60 -26.54
C ARG A 144 0.44 -19.10 -26.15
N TRP A 145 1.07 -19.86 -27.04
CA TRP A 145 2.28 -20.63 -26.74
C TRP A 145 3.56 -19.83 -26.97
N ASP A 146 4.67 -20.29 -26.37
CA ASP A 146 6.01 -19.77 -26.64
C ASP A 146 6.53 -20.19 -28.04
N ALA A 147 7.80 -19.92 -28.32
CA ALA A 147 8.45 -20.29 -29.59
C ALA A 147 8.58 -21.81 -29.81
N ASN A 148 8.47 -22.61 -28.74
CA ASN A 148 8.55 -24.07 -28.77
C ASN A 148 7.17 -24.74 -28.78
N GLU A 149 6.10 -23.95 -28.94
CA GLU A 149 4.71 -24.40 -28.81
C GLU A 149 4.36 -24.89 -27.39
N TRP A 150 5.13 -24.50 -26.38
CA TRP A 150 4.85 -24.83 -24.98
C TRP A 150 3.86 -23.87 -24.34
N ASP A 151 3.01 -24.42 -23.48
CA ASP A 151 2.12 -23.66 -22.60
C ASP A 151 2.88 -23.33 -21.30
N LEU A 152 3.30 -22.07 -21.16
CA LEU A 152 4.11 -21.62 -20.01
C LEU A 152 3.32 -21.66 -18.68
N ASN A 153 1.98 -21.76 -18.71
CA ASN A 153 1.19 -22.01 -17.51
C ASN A 153 0.95 -23.51 -17.27
N ARG A 154 1.76 -24.39 -17.87
CA ARG A 154 1.76 -25.84 -17.67
C ARG A 154 3.16 -26.39 -17.42
N GLU A 155 4.17 -25.55 -17.21
CA GLU A 155 5.57 -25.97 -17.02
C GLU A 155 6.07 -25.94 -15.58
N ALA A 156 5.28 -25.36 -14.66
CA ALA A 156 5.64 -25.26 -13.26
C ALA A 156 5.66 -26.63 -12.59
N ASP A 157 6.42 -26.73 -11.51
CA ASP A 157 6.68 -28.00 -10.85
C ASP A 157 5.44 -28.70 -10.27
N TYR A 158 4.53 -27.87 -9.75
CA TYR A 158 3.42 -28.34 -8.95
C TYR A 158 2.40 -29.16 -9.76
N ASP A 159 2.27 -30.44 -9.42
CA ASP A 159 1.47 -31.46 -10.08
C ASP A 159 1.71 -31.46 -11.59
N TRP A 160 2.97 -31.33 -12.03
CA TRP A 160 3.32 -31.34 -13.45
C TRP A 160 3.04 -32.71 -14.09
N ARG A 161 2.42 -32.70 -15.27
CA ARG A 161 1.97 -33.93 -15.98
C ARG A 161 2.28 -33.92 -17.47
N GLU A 162 3.38 -33.25 -17.86
CA GLU A 162 3.85 -33.17 -19.25
C GLU A 162 2.84 -32.59 -20.25
N TYR A 163 1.91 -31.74 -19.78
CA TYR A 163 0.88 -31.14 -20.63
C TYR A 163 1.44 -30.03 -21.51
N ASN A 164 1.83 -30.41 -22.73
CA ASN A 164 2.28 -29.48 -23.78
C ASN A 164 3.34 -28.48 -23.28
N SER A 165 4.27 -28.98 -22.47
CA SER A 165 5.34 -28.21 -21.85
C SER A 165 6.50 -29.14 -21.49
N LYS A 166 7.60 -28.56 -21.01
CA LYS A 166 8.65 -29.30 -20.31
C LYS A 166 8.80 -28.71 -18.92
N LEU A 167 8.93 -29.55 -17.90
CA LEU A 167 9.13 -29.13 -16.51
C LEU A 167 10.27 -28.13 -16.41
N TRP A 168 9.97 -26.88 -16.06
CA TRP A 168 10.89 -25.74 -16.08
C TRP A 168 11.80 -25.71 -17.31
N GLY A 169 11.23 -26.02 -18.48
CA GLY A 169 11.99 -26.19 -19.71
C GLY A 169 12.38 -24.86 -20.34
N SER A 170 11.49 -23.87 -20.29
CA SER A 170 11.69 -22.56 -20.92
C SER A 170 12.66 -21.68 -20.12
N VAL A 171 13.23 -20.68 -20.78
CA VAL A 171 13.98 -19.60 -20.09
C VAL A 171 13.04 -18.78 -19.19
N ASN A 172 11.77 -18.66 -19.58
CA ASN A 172 10.71 -17.92 -18.89
C ASN A 172 10.43 -18.50 -17.51
N GLY A 173 10.07 -19.78 -17.44
CA GLY A 173 9.87 -20.49 -16.18
C GLY A 173 11.12 -20.53 -15.31
N LYS A 174 12.31 -20.72 -15.91
CA LYS A 174 13.58 -20.69 -15.16
C LYS A 174 13.86 -19.32 -14.53
N THR A 175 13.62 -18.26 -15.29
CA THR A 175 13.81 -16.89 -14.80
C THR A 175 12.86 -16.62 -13.65
N LEU A 176 11.58 -17.00 -13.78
CA LEU A 176 10.58 -16.79 -12.74
C LEU A 176 10.89 -17.56 -11.45
N TYR A 177 11.31 -18.84 -11.52
CA TYR A 177 11.64 -19.56 -10.29
C TYR A 177 12.89 -19.02 -9.61
N HIS A 178 13.90 -18.58 -10.38
CA HIS A 178 15.07 -17.92 -9.81
C HIS A 178 14.67 -16.61 -9.15
N PHE A 179 13.88 -15.80 -9.84
CA PHE A 179 13.36 -14.55 -9.33
C PHE A 179 12.59 -14.75 -8.03
N ILE A 180 11.62 -15.66 -7.97
CA ILE A 180 10.85 -15.90 -6.74
C ILE A 180 11.73 -16.38 -5.58
N ASN A 181 12.78 -17.17 -5.82
CA ASN A 181 13.66 -17.65 -4.76
C ASN A 181 14.68 -16.63 -4.27
N ASP A 182 15.03 -15.65 -5.10
CA ASP A 182 15.92 -14.54 -4.74
C ASP A 182 15.15 -13.32 -4.22
N HIS A 183 13.85 -13.46 -3.96
CA HIS A 183 12.94 -12.40 -3.52
C HIS A 183 12.02 -12.89 -2.38
N ALA A 184 11.50 -11.96 -1.60
CA ALA A 184 10.61 -12.22 -0.47
C ALA A 184 9.17 -11.78 -0.79
N ILE A 185 8.64 -12.20 -1.94
CA ILE A 185 7.34 -11.74 -2.43
C ILE A 185 6.19 -12.10 -1.47
N ARG A 186 5.36 -11.13 -1.09
CA ARG A 186 4.17 -11.36 -0.24
C ARG A 186 2.95 -11.73 -1.09
N VAL A 187 2.80 -11.05 -2.22
CA VAL A 187 1.64 -11.16 -3.12
C VAL A 187 2.11 -11.30 -4.56
N GLY A 188 1.48 -12.18 -5.34
CA GLY A 188 1.89 -12.49 -6.70
C GLY A 188 0.71 -12.68 -7.66
N THR A 189 0.96 -12.54 -8.95
CA THR A 189 -0.08 -12.59 -9.98
C THR A 189 0.45 -13.00 -11.33
N ASP A 190 -0.28 -13.88 -12.02
CA ASP A 190 -0.16 -14.08 -13.47
C ASP A 190 -1.48 -13.69 -14.16
N PHE A 191 -1.46 -12.66 -15.02
CA PHE A 191 -2.66 -12.19 -15.70
C PHE A 191 -3.07 -13.11 -16.86
N HIS A 192 -4.37 -13.34 -17.02
CA HIS A 192 -4.97 -14.11 -18.12
C HIS A 192 -6.11 -13.34 -18.80
N GLY A 193 -6.60 -13.91 -19.90
CA GLY A 193 -7.79 -13.44 -20.62
C GLY A 193 -8.48 -14.52 -21.44
N GLY A 194 -9.74 -14.27 -21.77
CA GLY A 194 -10.64 -15.15 -22.50
C GLY A 194 -11.93 -15.42 -21.72
N VAL A 195 -11.89 -15.27 -20.41
CA VAL A 195 -13.06 -15.29 -19.52
C VAL A 195 -12.97 -14.16 -18.49
N ARG A 196 -13.93 -14.07 -17.56
CA ARG A 196 -13.94 -13.08 -16.48
C ARG A 196 -14.02 -13.80 -15.15
N MET A 197 -12.89 -13.94 -14.45
CA MET A 197 -12.76 -14.73 -13.21
C MET A 197 -11.62 -14.22 -12.33
N LEU A 198 -11.68 -14.48 -11.01
CA LEU A 198 -10.49 -14.44 -10.14
C LEU A 198 -10.23 -15.85 -9.61
N LEU A 199 -9.07 -16.38 -9.97
CA LEU A 199 -8.72 -17.77 -9.69
C LEU A 199 -7.62 -17.83 -8.65
N TYR A 200 -7.73 -18.76 -7.72
CA TYR A 200 -6.71 -19.03 -6.72
C TYR A 200 -6.50 -20.55 -6.53
N PRO A 201 -5.42 -20.97 -5.87
CA PRO A 201 -5.12 -22.38 -5.64
C PRO A 201 -6.26 -23.14 -4.92
N TRP A 202 -6.36 -24.46 -5.05
CA TRP A 202 -5.50 -25.33 -5.86
C TRP A 202 -5.96 -25.45 -7.31
N SER A 203 -5.07 -25.99 -8.14
CA SER A 203 -5.32 -26.20 -9.56
C SER A 203 -5.72 -27.64 -9.92
N SER A 204 -5.27 -28.66 -9.18
CA SER A 204 -5.55 -30.06 -9.56
C SER A 204 -5.41 -31.11 -8.45
N THR A 205 -5.04 -30.73 -7.22
CA THR A 205 -4.81 -31.64 -6.08
C THR A 205 -5.78 -31.38 -4.91
N HIS A 206 -5.98 -32.39 -4.05
CA HIS A 206 -6.88 -32.31 -2.89
C HIS A 206 -8.37 -32.14 -3.23
N ALA A 207 -8.86 -32.85 -4.26
CA ALA A 207 -10.23 -32.76 -4.77
C ALA A 207 -11.34 -32.93 -3.70
N ASP A 208 -11.09 -33.81 -2.72
CA ASP A 208 -12.06 -34.12 -1.65
C ASP A 208 -12.10 -33.06 -0.54
N VAL A 209 -11.12 -32.16 -0.49
CA VAL A 209 -11.11 -31.06 0.47
C VAL A 209 -12.06 -29.96 0.00
N LYS A 210 -13.04 -29.65 0.84
CA LYS A 210 -14.13 -28.74 0.52
C LYS A 210 -14.13 -27.53 1.45
N GLY A 211 -14.04 -26.35 0.87
CA GLY A 211 -14.22 -25.06 1.55
C GLY A 211 -15.65 -24.57 1.36
N LYS A 212 -16.34 -24.22 2.44
CA LYS A 212 -17.65 -23.56 2.36
C LYS A 212 -17.47 -22.06 2.56
N SER A 213 -18.06 -21.24 1.69
CA SER A 213 -18.06 -19.78 1.87
C SER A 213 -18.58 -19.40 3.26
N PRO A 214 -17.93 -18.47 3.98
CA PRO A 214 -18.46 -17.93 5.21
C PRO A 214 -19.60 -16.92 4.97
N PHE A 215 -19.82 -16.51 3.72
CA PHE A 215 -20.83 -15.51 3.34
C PHE A 215 -22.05 -16.12 2.65
N SER A 216 -21.99 -17.39 2.24
CA SER A 216 -23.07 -18.08 1.54
C SER A 216 -23.10 -19.59 1.80
N ASN A 217 -23.91 -20.33 1.03
CA ASN A 217 -23.92 -21.78 1.05
C ASN A 217 -23.06 -22.44 -0.04
N LYS A 218 -22.31 -21.65 -0.82
CA LYS A 218 -21.47 -22.16 -1.90
C LYS A 218 -20.29 -22.97 -1.34
N VAL A 219 -19.98 -24.06 -2.04
CA VAL A 219 -18.90 -24.99 -1.70
C VAL A 219 -17.91 -25.05 -2.85
N TYR A 220 -16.63 -24.97 -2.52
CA TYR A 220 -15.50 -25.06 -3.43
C TYR A 220 -14.76 -26.36 -3.16
N SER A 221 -14.44 -27.10 -4.22
CA SER A 221 -13.58 -28.29 -4.14
C SER A 221 -12.12 -27.87 -4.34
N TYR A 222 -11.17 -28.75 -4.02
CA TYR A 222 -9.73 -28.42 -4.13
C TYR A 222 -9.35 -27.21 -3.25
N ALA A 223 -10.01 -27.06 -2.10
CA ALA A 223 -9.84 -25.89 -1.26
C ALA A 223 -8.51 -25.94 -0.50
N PRO A 224 -7.69 -24.86 -0.55
CA PRO A 224 -6.39 -24.80 0.12
C PRO A 224 -6.56 -24.58 1.64
N PRO A 225 -5.52 -24.80 2.47
CA PRO A 225 -5.61 -24.53 3.91
C PRO A 225 -5.97 -23.07 4.19
N ASP A 226 -5.48 -22.14 3.36
CA ASP A 226 -5.74 -20.70 3.47
C ASP A 226 -7.04 -20.26 2.75
N PHE A 227 -7.96 -21.19 2.48
CA PHE A 227 -9.19 -20.95 1.70
C PHE A 227 -9.95 -19.70 2.14
N TYR A 228 -10.13 -19.50 3.45
CA TYR A 228 -10.89 -18.37 3.95
C TYR A 228 -10.23 -17.02 3.64
N PHE A 229 -8.90 -16.94 3.74
CA PHE A 229 -8.16 -15.73 3.40
C PHE A 229 -8.29 -15.44 1.90
N TYR A 230 -8.01 -16.45 1.05
CA TYR A 230 -8.17 -16.35 -0.40
C TYR A 230 -9.56 -15.89 -0.81
N HIS A 231 -10.58 -16.56 -0.26
CA HIS A 231 -11.95 -16.32 -0.65
C HIS A 231 -12.43 -14.92 -0.24
N THR A 232 -12.15 -14.48 0.99
CA THR A 232 -12.52 -13.14 1.44
C THR A 232 -11.73 -12.05 0.70
N ALA A 233 -10.43 -12.22 0.52
CA ALA A 233 -9.58 -11.26 -0.20
C ALA A 233 -10.04 -11.09 -1.65
N CYS A 234 -10.33 -12.19 -2.36
CA CYS A 234 -10.72 -12.13 -3.76
C CYS A 234 -12.14 -11.55 -3.94
N LEU A 235 -13.09 -11.81 -3.03
CA LEU A 235 -14.41 -11.16 -3.09
C LEU A 235 -14.30 -9.64 -2.89
N ARG A 236 -13.52 -9.19 -1.90
CA ARG A 236 -13.27 -7.76 -1.70
C ARG A 236 -12.54 -7.13 -2.89
N LEU A 237 -11.55 -7.82 -3.45
CA LEU A 237 -10.86 -7.40 -4.65
C LEU A 237 -11.82 -7.24 -5.83
N GLY A 238 -12.71 -8.21 -6.05
CA GLY A 238 -13.73 -8.16 -7.11
C GLY A 238 -14.63 -6.93 -6.97
N ASP A 239 -15.14 -6.69 -5.76
CA ASP A 239 -15.93 -5.50 -5.41
C ASP A 239 -15.15 -4.20 -5.69
N TYR A 240 -13.86 -4.16 -5.34
CA TYR A 240 -13.01 -2.97 -5.50
C TYR A 240 -12.62 -2.68 -6.96
N MET A 241 -12.35 -3.71 -7.77
CA MET A 241 -11.99 -3.54 -9.18
C MET A 241 -13.11 -2.88 -9.98
N GLY A 242 -14.36 -3.26 -9.72
CA GLY A 242 -15.55 -2.83 -10.44
C GLY A 242 -16.01 -3.82 -11.52
N ASP A 243 -16.93 -3.38 -12.37
CA ASP A 243 -17.75 -4.24 -13.23
C ASP A 243 -17.56 -4.02 -14.74
N PHE A 244 -16.51 -3.30 -15.17
CA PHE A 244 -16.29 -3.00 -16.60
C PHE A 244 -16.08 -4.28 -17.43
N GLY A 245 -15.26 -5.22 -16.92
CA GLY A 245 -15.07 -6.54 -17.52
C GLY A 245 -16.24 -7.50 -17.29
N GLY A 246 -17.23 -7.09 -16.50
CA GLY A 246 -18.26 -7.92 -15.89
C GLY A 246 -18.05 -8.07 -14.38
N ASP A 247 -19.16 -8.29 -13.67
CA ASP A 247 -19.19 -8.45 -12.22
C ASP A 247 -18.33 -9.63 -11.76
N LEU A 248 -17.65 -9.46 -10.62
CA LEU A 248 -16.78 -10.46 -9.99
C LEU A 248 -17.35 -10.82 -8.62
N ASN A 249 -17.90 -12.02 -8.50
CA ASN A 249 -18.59 -12.49 -7.31
C ASN A 249 -18.34 -13.99 -7.10
N GLU A 250 -19.04 -14.62 -6.16
CA GLU A 250 -18.85 -16.04 -5.85
C GLU A 250 -19.01 -16.98 -7.06
N ASP A 251 -19.71 -16.58 -8.13
CA ASP A 251 -19.90 -17.39 -9.35
C ASP A 251 -18.70 -17.47 -10.27
N ASN A 252 -17.78 -16.51 -10.18
CA ASN A 252 -16.56 -16.47 -10.98
C ASN A 252 -15.30 -16.15 -10.16
N ILE A 253 -15.39 -16.24 -8.84
CA ILE A 253 -14.25 -16.16 -7.91
C ILE A 253 -14.14 -17.49 -7.17
N GLY A 254 -13.00 -18.17 -7.25
CA GLY A 254 -12.84 -19.44 -6.55
C GLY A 254 -11.57 -20.22 -6.86
N THR A 255 -11.52 -21.44 -6.33
CA THR A 255 -10.47 -22.42 -6.70
C THR A 255 -10.53 -22.72 -8.19
N ILE A 256 -9.37 -22.88 -8.84
CA ILE A 256 -9.26 -23.03 -10.29
C ILE A 256 -10.22 -24.12 -10.85
N PRO A 257 -10.25 -25.37 -10.35
CA PRO A 257 -11.16 -26.40 -10.86
C PRO A 257 -12.65 -26.08 -10.68
N THR A 258 -13.01 -25.48 -9.54
CA THR A 258 -14.42 -25.18 -9.25
C THR A 258 -14.94 -24.07 -10.16
N THR A 259 -14.10 -23.08 -10.45
CA THR A 259 -14.51 -21.87 -11.18
C THR A 259 -14.34 -22.01 -12.69
N VAL A 260 -13.19 -22.52 -13.15
CA VAL A 260 -12.93 -22.73 -14.59
C VAL A 260 -13.61 -23.99 -15.10
N GLY A 261 -13.84 -24.97 -14.24
CA GLY A 261 -14.50 -26.24 -14.57
C GLY A 261 -13.57 -27.36 -14.98
N TYR A 262 -12.24 -27.18 -14.89
CA TYR A 262 -11.25 -28.22 -15.15
C TYR A 262 -9.97 -28.04 -14.32
N PRO A 263 -9.20 -29.12 -14.05
CA PRO A 263 -7.91 -29.03 -13.37
C PRO A 263 -6.78 -28.44 -14.24
N ALA A 264 -5.90 -27.62 -13.66
CA ALA A 264 -4.77 -26.99 -14.35
C ALA A 264 -3.40 -27.40 -13.73
N PRO A 265 -2.97 -28.65 -13.91
CA PRO A 265 -1.66 -29.14 -13.44
C PRO A 265 -0.50 -28.34 -14.05
N GLY A 266 0.57 -28.13 -13.28
CA GLY A 266 1.76 -27.38 -13.69
C GLY A 266 1.54 -25.87 -13.85
N CYS A 267 0.51 -25.30 -13.23
CA CYS A 267 0.26 -23.86 -13.28
C CYS A 267 1.09 -23.07 -12.26
N LEU A 268 1.37 -21.81 -12.60
CA LEU A 268 2.18 -20.91 -11.77
C LEU A 268 1.56 -20.65 -10.40
N ALA A 269 0.23 -20.46 -10.33
CA ALA A 269 -0.46 -20.09 -9.10
C ALA A 269 -0.32 -21.14 -7.99
N ALA A 270 -0.50 -22.42 -8.33
CA ALA A 270 -0.37 -23.50 -7.36
C ALA A 270 1.08 -23.66 -6.90
N TRP A 271 2.06 -23.53 -7.82
CA TRP A 271 3.47 -23.59 -7.48
C TRP A 271 3.94 -22.41 -6.60
N ALA A 272 3.57 -21.18 -6.93
CA ALA A 272 3.97 -20.00 -6.14
C ALA A 272 3.40 -20.03 -4.70
N TYR A 273 2.21 -20.60 -4.54
CA TYR A 273 1.57 -20.81 -3.24
C TYR A 273 2.16 -22.00 -2.47
N GLY A 274 2.30 -23.17 -3.10
CA GLY A 274 2.58 -24.45 -2.46
C GLY A 274 3.99 -25.01 -2.60
N GLY A 275 4.86 -24.40 -3.43
CA GLY A 275 6.16 -24.97 -3.80
C GLY A 275 7.18 -25.07 -2.66
N ASN A 276 6.96 -24.40 -1.53
CA ASN A 276 7.84 -24.48 -0.37
C ASN A 276 7.49 -25.70 0.51
N VAL A 277 7.84 -26.90 0.07
CA VAL A 277 7.49 -28.18 0.72
C VAL A 277 8.09 -28.34 2.13
N LYS A 278 9.17 -27.61 2.47
CA LYS A 278 9.65 -27.53 3.87
C LYS A 278 8.57 -27.01 4.83
N ARG A 279 7.71 -26.10 4.35
CA ARG A 279 6.57 -25.52 5.09
C ARG A 279 5.25 -26.19 4.72
N ALA A 280 5.04 -26.43 3.44
CA ALA A 280 3.87 -27.07 2.86
C ALA A 280 4.09 -28.59 2.69
N ARG A 281 4.36 -29.29 3.79
CA ARG A 281 4.78 -30.71 3.75
C ARG A 281 3.76 -31.66 3.12
N ALA A 282 2.48 -31.30 3.11
CA ALA A 282 1.46 -32.11 2.45
C ALA A 282 1.57 -32.05 0.92
N GLU A 283 2.33 -31.09 0.38
CA GLU A 283 2.49 -30.87 -1.05
C GLU A 283 3.76 -31.52 -1.64
N ASP A 284 4.57 -32.17 -0.80
CA ASP A 284 5.82 -32.86 -1.16
C ASP A 284 5.60 -33.87 -2.31
N GLU A 285 4.50 -34.63 -2.28
CA GLU A 285 4.19 -35.60 -3.34
C GLU A 285 3.81 -34.98 -4.69
N PHE A 286 3.55 -33.67 -4.72
CA PHE A 286 3.13 -32.93 -5.92
C PHE A 286 4.20 -31.98 -6.45
N VAL A 287 5.35 -31.85 -5.80
CA VAL A 287 6.44 -30.96 -6.23
C VAL A 287 7.68 -31.83 -6.47
N ASN A 288 8.33 -31.74 -7.63
CA ASN A 288 9.54 -32.50 -7.91
C ASN A 288 10.78 -31.82 -7.30
N ASP A 289 10.74 -31.59 -5.98
CA ASP A 289 11.82 -30.93 -5.24
C ASP A 289 13.11 -31.77 -5.20
N GLU A 290 13.06 -33.07 -5.51
CA GLU A 290 14.26 -33.89 -5.66
C GLU A 290 15.09 -33.55 -6.91
N LEU A 291 14.48 -32.89 -7.90
CA LEU A 291 15.16 -32.42 -9.10
C LEU A 291 15.64 -30.97 -8.96
N TYR A 292 14.82 -30.10 -8.37
CA TYR A 292 15.04 -28.64 -8.35
C TYR A 292 15.37 -28.06 -6.98
N GLY A 293 15.23 -28.86 -5.92
CA GLY A 293 15.29 -28.40 -4.54
C GLY A 293 13.99 -27.73 -4.08
N ASN A 294 13.96 -27.36 -2.80
CA ASN A 294 12.84 -26.61 -2.23
C ASN A 294 12.81 -25.16 -2.74
N TYR A 295 11.60 -24.64 -2.99
CA TYR A 295 11.40 -23.25 -3.37
C TYR A 295 11.16 -22.39 -2.12
N ASP A 296 12.23 -21.91 -1.48
CA ASP A 296 12.13 -21.13 -0.23
C ASP A 296 11.34 -19.81 -0.43
N GLY A 297 11.35 -19.24 -1.64
CA GLY A 297 10.60 -18.03 -2.00
C GLY A 297 9.08 -18.19 -2.05
N CYS A 298 8.58 -19.41 -2.28
CA CYS A 298 7.15 -19.73 -2.34
C CYS A 298 6.44 -19.60 -0.97
N GLY A 299 5.11 -19.72 -0.97
CA GLY A 299 4.24 -19.31 0.15
C GLY A 299 3.58 -17.96 -0.10
N ILE A 300 3.46 -17.59 -1.38
CA ILE A 300 2.97 -16.30 -1.87
C ILE A 300 1.44 -16.33 -1.94
N PHE A 301 0.80 -15.22 -1.58
CA PHE A 301 -0.61 -15.01 -1.89
C PHE A 301 -0.77 -14.76 -3.39
N TRP A 302 -1.05 -15.83 -4.14
CA TRP A 302 -1.06 -15.78 -5.61
C TRP A 302 -2.47 -15.89 -6.18
N VAL A 303 -2.85 -14.91 -7.01
CA VAL A 303 -4.16 -14.88 -7.68
C VAL A 303 -3.94 -14.76 -9.19
N SER A 304 -4.66 -15.57 -9.99
CA SER A 304 -4.63 -15.52 -11.46
C SER A 304 -5.93 -14.89 -11.97
N PRO A 305 -5.95 -13.56 -12.26
CA PRO A 305 -7.13 -12.90 -12.76
C PRO A 305 -7.30 -13.13 -14.27
N GLU A 306 -8.49 -13.58 -14.66
CA GLU A 306 -8.98 -13.58 -16.03
C GLU A 306 -9.70 -12.24 -16.25
N ILE A 307 -8.99 -11.26 -16.81
CA ILE A 307 -9.43 -9.86 -16.79
C ILE A 307 -10.50 -9.59 -17.85
N SER A 308 -10.32 -10.11 -19.06
CA SER A 308 -11.12 -9.75 -20.22
C SER A 308 -11.70 -10.96 -20.94
N THR A 309 -12.98 -10.92 -21.31
CA THR A 309 -13.64 -11.99 -22.07
C THR A 309 -13.13 -12.16 -23.51
N ILE A 310 -12.42 -11.16 -24.03
CA ILE A 310 -11.69 -11.24 -25.29
C ILE A 310 -10.21 -11.24 -24.91
N LYS A 311 -9.45 -12.23 -25.38
CA LYS A 311 -8.03 -12.39 -25.05
C LYS A 311 -7.21 -11.17 -25.44
N ASP A 312 -7.41 -10.70 -26.69
CA ASP A 312 -6.84 -9.45 -27.19
C ASP A 312 -7.95 -8.41 -27.45
N PRO A 313 -8.38 -7.65 -26.42
CA PRO A 313 -9.48 -6.71 -26.60
C PRO A 313 -9.10 -5.55 -27.55
N PRO A 314 -10.07 -4.97 -28.26
CA PRO A 314 -9.83 -3.78 -29.09
C PRO A 314 -9.44 -2.59 -28.21
N GLU A 315 -8.58 -1.72 -28.74
CA GLU A 315 -7.95 -0.61 -28.00
C GLU A 315 -8.94 0.26 -27.21
N TRP A 316 -10.11 0.56 -27.78
CA TRP A 316 -11.11 1.39 -27.12
C TRP A 316 -11.62 0.82 -25.79
N LYS A 317 -11.49 -0.50 -25.55
CA LYS A 317 -11.85 -1.14 -24.27
C LYS A 317 -10.82 -0.93 -23.16
N PHE A 318 -9.58 -0.53 -23.48
CA PHE A 318 -8.59 -0.25 -22.45
C PHE A 318 -8.98 0.96 -21.59
N GLY A 319 -9.66 1.94 -22.19
CA GLY A 319 -10.19 3.08 -21.45
C GLY A 319 -9.08 3.93 -20.85
N ASP A 320 -9.22 4.39 -19.61
CA ASP A 320 -8.27 5.24 -18.89
C ASP A 320 -8.21 4.81 -17.41
N TYR A 321 -7.59 5.63 -16.55
CA TYR A 321 -7.46 5.38 -15.12
C TYR A 321 -8.79 5.40 -14.34
N GLU A 322 -9.88 5.91 -14.90
CA GLU A 322 -11.20 5.94 -14.25
C GLU A 322 -12.11 4.80 -14.72
N ARG A 323 -12.02 4.43 -16.00
CA ARG A 323 -12.88 3.41 -16.61
C ARG A 323 -12.15 2.60 -17.67
N GLY A 324 -12.43 1.31 -17.75
CA GLY A 324 -11.86 0.40 -18.74
C GLY A 324 -10.97 -0.65 -18.09
N TYR A 325 -10.32 -1.49 -18.90
CA TYR A 325 -9.38 -2.49 -18.35
C TYR A 325 -8.17 -1.85 -17.66
N ILE A 326 -7.73 -0.64 -18.08
CA ILE A 326 -6.68 0.10 -17.37
C ILE A 326 -7.09 0.38 -15.92
N ALA A 327 -8.27 0.96 -15.71
CA ALA A 327 -8.77 1.25 -14.37
C ALA A 327 -8.91 -0.02 -13.49
N GLU A 328 -9.42 -1.13 -14.04
CA GLU A 328 -9.56 -2.37 -13.27
C GLU A 328 -8.21 -2.99 -12.90
N ILE A 329 -7.24 -3.00 -13.81
CA ILE A 329 -5.90 -3.54 -13.55
C ILE A 329 -5.15 -2.65 -12.55
N MET A 330 -5.29 -1.32 -12.66
CA MET A 330 -4.73 -0.38 -11.70
C MET A 330 -5.30 -0.63 -10.29
N ARG A 331 -6.62 -0.80 -10.16
CA ARG A 331 -7.26 -1.15 -8.87
C ARG A 331 -6.81 -2.50 -8.36
N TYR A 332 -6.65 -3.49 -9.23
CA TYR A 332 -6.10 -4.79 -8.85
C TYR A 332 -4.71 -4.65 -8.23
N VAL A 333 -3.79 -3.96 -8.92
CA VAL A 333 -2.42 -3.75 -8.46
C VAL A 333 -2.41 -2.98 -7.15
N LEU A 334 -3.21 -1.92 -6.99
CA LEU A 334 -3.30 -1.15 -5.75
C LEU A 334 -3.77 -2.00 -4.56
N HIS A 335 -4.82 -2.81 -4.75
CA HIS A 335 -5.30 -3.71 -3.70
C HIS A 335 -4.26 -4.75 -3.31
N GLN A 336 -3.63 -5.40 -4.29
CA GLN A 336 -2.60 -6.42 -4.04
C GLN A 336 -1.34 -5.82 -3.38
N THR A 337 -0.97 -4.60 -3.74
CA THR A 337 0.17 -3.87 -3.15
C THR A 337 -0.10 -3.50 -1.69
N ASP A 338 -1.31 -3.04 -1.37
CA ASP A 338 -1.70 -2.66 -0.02
C ASP A 338 -1.74 -3.85 0.95
N ILE A 339 -2.43 -4.94 0.55
CA ILE A 339 -2.65 -6.12 1.41
C ILE A 339 -1.37 -6.87 1.77
N ALA A 340 -0.26 -6.60 1.06
CA ALA A 340 1.03 -7.20 1.31
C ALA A 340 1.49 -7.07 2.77
N GLN A 341 1.12 -5.98 3.47
CA GLN A 341 1.42 -5.81 4.89
C GLN A 341 0.46 -4.82 5.59
N PRO A 342 -0.07 -5.11 6.78
CA PRO A 342 -0.89 -4.16 7.53
C PRO A 342 -0.12 -2.91 8.01
N TYR A 343 -0.82 -1.79 8.20
CA TYR A 343 -0.26 -0.56 8.76
C TYR A 343 -1.36 0.39 9.25
N ILE A 344 -0.98 1.42 10.00
CA ILE A 344 -1.92 2.40 10.59
C ILE A 344 -1.47 3.81 10.21
N LEU A 345 -2.40 4.60 9.67
CA LEU A 345 -2.20 6.02 9.38
C LEU A 345 -3.14 6.90 10.19
N TRP A 346 -2.63 8.06 10.59
CA TRP A 346 -3.43 9.12 11.15
C TRP A 346 -4.21 9.82 10.04
N SER A 347 -5.52 9.98 10.23
CA SER A 347 -6.36 10.80 9.36
C SER A 347 -6.62 12.18 9.97
N TYR A 348 -6.44 12.33 11.30
CA TYR A 348 -6.55 13.61 11.99
C TYR A 348 -5.96 13.52 13.43
N PRO A 349 -5.39 14.62 13.96
CA PRO A 349 -4.93 15.79 13.23
C PRO A 349 -3.60 15.47 12.51
N GLU A 350 -3.07 16.44 11.77
CA GLU A 350 -1.73 16.30 11.19
C GLU A 350 -0.65 16.27 12.29
N ASN A 351 0.47 15.60 12.02
CA ASN A 351 1.55 15.53 13.01
C ASN A 351 2.20 16.91 13.24
N ASN A 352 2.50 17.23 14.50
CA ASN A 352 2.99 18.55 14.96
C ASN A 352 1.99 19.70 14.76
N SER A 353 0.69 19.41 14.65
CA SER A 353 -0.36 20.44 14.59
C SER A 353 -0.75 20.97 15.97
N CYS A 354 -1.46 22.10 15.97
CA CYS A 354 -2.02 22.73 17.17
C CYS A 354 -3.55 22.54 17.24
N VAL A 355 -4.08 22.24 18.42
CA VAL A 355 -5.54 22.13 18.68
C VAL A 355 -5.98 23.04 19.82
N ALA A 356 -7.23 23.53 19.74
CA ALA A 356 -7.84 24.34 20.79
C ALA A 356 -8.64 23.44 21.76
N GLY A 357 -8.17 23.31 23.00
CA GLY A 357 -8.89 22.56 24.04
C GLY A 357 -8.68 21.05 23.96
N SER A 358 -9.77 20.27 23.81
CA SER A 358 -9.70 18.81 23.83
C SER A 358 -9.04 18.25 22.58
N VAL A 359 -8.23 17.20 22.77
CA VAL A 359 -7.51 16.56 21.68
C VAL A 359 -8.40 15.46 21.10
N LYS A 360 -8.81 15.59 19.83
CA LYS A 360 -9.48 14.50 19.11
C LYS A 360 -8.50 13.89 18.10
N VAL A 361 -8.37 12.56 18.12
CA VAL A 361 -7.54 11.83 17.16
C VAL A 361 -8.40 10.91 16.30
N LYS A 362 -7.98 10.69 15.06
CA LYS A 362 -8.60 9.78 14.12
C LYS A 362 -7.55 8.98 13.34
N TRP A 363 -7.77 7.69 13.20
CA TRP A 363 -6.85 6.79 12.49
C TRP A 363 -7.59 5.75 11.65
N GLN A 364 -6.86 5.15 10.72
CA GLN A 364 -7.36 4.10 9.84
C GLN A 364 -6.33 2.96 9.77
N VAL A 365 -6.83 1.73 9.64
CA VAL A 365 -6.02 0.52 9.55
C VAL A 365 -6.11 -0.04 8.13
N TYR A 366 -4.96 -0.21 7.48
CA TYR A 366 -4.83 -0.60 6.07
C TYR A 366 -4.19 -2.00 5.95
N GLY A 367 -4.12 -2.54 4.73
CA GLY A 367 -3.34 -3.75 4.43
C GLY A 367 -3.86 -5.04 5.07
N CYS A 368 -5.12 -5.08 5.51
CA CYS A 368 -5.74 -6.21 6.19
C CYS A 368 -7.19 -6.41 5.75
N LEU A 369 -7.77 -7.56 6.11
CA LEU A 369 -9.15 -7.88 5.79
C LEU A 369 -10.10 -7.60 6.97
N ASN A 370 -9.63 -7.79 8.20
CA ASN A 370 -10.35 -7.60 9.45
C ASN A 370 -9.48 -6.90 10.50
N VAL A 371 -10.05 -5.95 11.25
CA VAL A 371 -9.45 -5.39 12.46
C VAL A 371 -10.09 -6.04 13.68
N ASP A 372 -9.35 -6.92 14.35
CA ASP A 372 -9.87 -7.61 15.53
C ASP A 372 -9.96 -6.68 16.74
N GLU A 373 -8.99 -5.78 16.88
CA GLU A 373 -8.87 -4.89 18.03
C GLU A 373 -8.03 -3.66 17.66
N THR A 374 -8.42 -2.45 18.07
CA THR A 374 -7.61 -1.23 17.92
C THR A 374 -7.85 -0.23 19.06
N TYR A 375 -6.81 0.53 19.43
CA TYR A 375 -6.87 1.56 20.47
C TYR A 375 -5.71 2.55 20.29
N VAL A 376 -5.74 3.66 21.03
CA VAL A 376 -4.59 4.56 21.18
C VAL A 376 -3.95 4.46 22.56
N MET A 377 -2.65 4.72 22.62
CA MET A 377 -1.93 5.07 23.85
C MET A 377 -1.53 6.54 23.74
N TYR A 378 -1.61 7.30 24.83
CA TYR A 378 -1.17 8.69 24.87
C TYR A 378 -0.38 9.04 26.14
N THR A 379 0.47 10.06 26.04
CA THR A 379 1.22 10.63 27.17
C THR A 379 1.36 12.14 27.02
N PHE A 380 1.54 12.81 28.17
CA PHE A 380 1.77 14.25 28.30
C PHE A 380 3.23 14.59 28.66
N SER A 381 4.10 13.57 28.72
CA SER A 381 5.49 13.71 29.15
C SER A 381 6.43 13.76 27.95
N ASP A 382 7.28 14.79 27.87
CA ASP A 382 8.24 15.00 26.77
C ASP A 382 9.31 13.91 26.66
N ASN A 383 9.55 13.16 27.75
CA ASN A 383 10.45 12.01 27.75
C ASN A 383 9.74 10.69 27.34
N LEU A 384 8.47 10.76 26.91
CA LEU A 384 7.64 9.62 26.51
C LEU A 384 7.46 8.53 27.59
N THR A 385 7.43 8.93 28.86
CA THR A 385 7.07 8.04 29.99
C THR A 385 5.58 8.10 30.32
N ASP A 386 5.09 7.17 31.14
CA ASP A 386 3.76 7.23 31.77
C ASP A 386 2.56 7.22 30.79
N TRP A 387 2.59 6.29 29.83
CA TRP A 387 1.52 6.12 28.85
C TRP A 387 0.19 5.71 29.48
N VAL A 388 -0.88 6.34 29.02
CA VAL A 388 -2.28 6.02 29.32
C VAL A 388 -2.87 5.29 28.11
N MET A 389 -3.60 4.20 28.39
CA MET A 389 -4.35 3.46 27.37
C MET A 389 -5.73 4.08 27.18
N GLY A 390 -6.11 4.29 25.92
CA GLY A 390 -7.43 4.76 25.50
C GLY A 390 -8.49 3.66 25.50
N GLU A 391 -9.58 3.90 24.77
CA GLU A 391 -10.67 2.94 24.61
C GLU A 391 -10.25 1.80 23.68
N VAL A 392 -10.63 0.56 24.05
CA VAL A 392 -10.43 -0.61 23.20
C VAL A 392 -11.63 -0.80 22.30
N HIS A 393 -11.40 -0.79 20.99
CA HIS A 393 -12.39 -1.05 19.96
C HIS A 393 -12.20 -2.46 19.38
N ASP A 394 -13.19 -3.34 19.52
CA ASP A 394 -13.13 -4.75 19.11
C ASP A 394 -14.39 -5.24 18.38
N GLU A 395 -15.14 -4.34 17.75
CA GLU A 395 -16.48 -4.62 17.18
C GLU A 395 -16.47 -5.64 16.04
N TYR A 396 -15.30 -5.88 15.42
CA TYR A 396 -15.11 -6.81 14.32
C TYR A 396 -14.28 -8.05 14.71
N ASN A 397 -14.00 -8.24 16.00
CA ASN A 397 -13.24 -9.39 16.49
C ASN A 397 -13.86 -10.74 16.05
N GLY A 398 -13.05 -11.60 15.44
CA GLY A 398 -13.48 -12.90 14.93
C GLY A 398 -14.31 -12.85 13.64
N GLY A 399 -14.47 -11.66 13.04
CA GLY A 399 -15.06 -11.49 11.72
C GLY A 399 -14.09 -11.90 10.60
N TYR A 400 -14.65 -12.36 9.47
CA TYR A 400 -13.85 -12.54 8.24
C TYR A 400 -13.50 -11.20 7.58
N ARG A 401 -14.28 -10.14 7.81
CA ARG A 401 -13.96 -8.83 7.27
C ARG A 401 -14.60 -7.71 8.09
N GLY A 402 -13.93 -6.57 8.18
CA GLY A 402 -14.49 -5.36 8.79
C GLY A 402 -13.47 -4.50 9.54
N GLY A 403 -13.83 -3.24 9.79
CA GLY A 403 -13.03 -2.31 10.57
C GLY A 403 -11.82 -1.70 9.84
N THR A 404 -11.66 -1.99 8.55
CA THR A 404 -10.49 -1.60 7.75
C THR A 404 -10.73 -0.31 6.96
N TYR A 405 -9.65 0.27 6.43
CA TYR A 405 -9.71 1.36 5.46
C TYR A 405 -10.62 1.02 4.27
N TRP A 406 -10.59 -0.23 3.81
CA TRP A 406 -11.41 -0.72 2.69
C TRP A 406 -12.91 -0.65 2.97
N ASP A 407 -13.31 -0.63 4.24
CA ASP A 407 -14.70 -0.49 4.66
C ASP A 407 -15.10 0.99 4.86
N GLY A 408 -14.19 1.93 4.54
CA GLY A 408 -14.36 3.36 4.84
C GLY A 408 -14.32 3.67 6.34
N LYS A 409 -13.81 2.74 7.17
CA LYS A 409 -13.77 2.93 8.62
C LYS A 409 -12.71 3.96 9.00
N VAL A 410 -13.13 4.91 9.83
CA VAL A 410 -12.26 5.84 10.54
C VAL A 410 -12.53 5.63 12.03
N TRP A 411 -11.50 5.25 12.77
CA TRP A 411 -11.52 5.13 14.21
C TRP A 411 -11.26 6.50 14.83
N GLU A 412 -11.88 6.81 15.97
CA GLU A 412 -11.73 8.12 16.60
C GLU A 412 -11.83 8.05 18.13
N GLU A 413 -11.02 8.86 18.81
CA GLU A 413 -11.04 8.98 20.27
C GLU A 413 -10.80 10.45 20.67
N SER A 414 -11.40 10.87 21.79
CA SER A 414 -11.13 12.17 22.43
C SER A 414 -10.29 11.96 23.69
N ILE A 415 -9.20 12.71 23.81
CA ILE A 415 -8.26 12.68 24.93
C ILE A 415 -8.52 13.90 25.82
N ASP A 416 -8.81 13.64 27.08
CA ASP A 416 -8.94 14.68 28.12
C ASP A 416 -7.55 15.15 28.55
N VAL A 417 -7.23 16.40 28.21
CA VAL A 417 -5.92 17.00 28.51
C VAL A 417 -5.99 17.73 29.87
N PRO A 418 -5.12 17.39 30.84
CA PRO A 418 -5.07 18.08 32.12
C PRO A 418 -4.75 19.57 31.98
N GLU A 419 -5.27 20.38 32.90
CA GLU A 419 -4.99 21.82 32.92
C GLU A 419 -3.48 22.10 33.00
N GLY A 420 -2.98 22.96 32.11
CA GLY A 420 -1.58 23.35 32.05
C GLY A 420 -0.69 22.45 31.17
N VAL A 421 -1.18 21.30 30.70
CA VAL A 421 -0.47 20.45 29.72
C VAL A 421 -0.53 21.10 28.34
N ARG A 422 0.59 21.01 27.60
CA ARG A 422 0.77 21.63 26.28
C ARG A 422 1.09 20.65 25.18
N ASP A 423 1.83 19.59 25.48
CA ASP A 423 2.28 18.63 24.50
C ASP A 423 1.61 17.28 24.77
N VAL A 424 1.04 16.71 23.72
CA VAL A 424 0.34 15.41 23.75
C VAL A 424 0.95 14.52 22.69
N TYR A 425 1.45 13.36 23.11
CA TYR A 425 2.03 12.36 22.23
C TYR A 425 1.11 11.15 22.17
N VAL A 426 0.81 10.64 20.98
CA VAL A 426 -0.19 9.58 20.76
C VAL A 426 0.36 8.52 19.80
N ARG A 427 0.05 7.25 20.05
CA ARG A 427 0.31 6.13 19.14
C ARG A 427 -0.92 5.21 19.06
N ALA A 428 -1.36 4.88 17.86
CA ALA A 428 -2.43 3.92 17.63
C ALA A 428 -1.85 2.50 17.48
N TYR A 429 -2.61 1.51 17.91
CA TYR A 429 -2.28 0.08 17.81
C TYR A 429 -3.44 -0.70 17.21
N ALA A 430 -3.15 -1.77 16.47
CA ALA A 430 -4.17 -2.67 15.94
C ALA A 430 -3.70 -4.12 15.87
N ARG A 431 -4.58 -5.05 16.18
CA ARG A 431 -4.48 -6.49 15.86
C ARG A 431 -5.43 -6.79 14.71
N VAL A 432 -4.97 -7.57 13.74
CA VAL A 432 -5.69 -7.78 12.46
C VAL A 432 -5.70 -9.24 12.05
N ASP A 433 -6.71 -9.61 11.26
CA ASP A 433 -6.77 -10.88 10.51
C ASP A 433 -6.68 -12.16 11.37
N GLY A 434 -6.95 -12.09 12.67
CA GLY A 434 -6.76 -13.18 13.63
C GLY A 434 -7.57 -14.44 13.31
N ILE A 435 -8.76 -14.30 12.69
CA ILE A 435 -9.59 -15.42 12.24
C ILE A 435 -8.85 -16.35 11.26
N TYR A 436 -7.89 -15.81 10.48
CA TYR A 436 -7.17 -16.55 9.45
C TYR A 436 -6.00 -17.38 9.98
N SER A 437 -5.70 -17.29 11.28
CA SER A 437 -4.85 -18.27 11.96
C SER A 437 -5.46 -19.69 11.94
N SER A 438 -6.79 -19.78 11.78
CA SER A 438 -7.52 -21.04 11.67
C SER A 438 -7.66 -21.46 10.20
N ILE A 439 -6.95 -22.52 9.82
CA ILE A 439 -6.96 -23.04 8.45
C ILE A 439 -8.06 -24.08 8.21
N LEU A 440 -8.37 -24.31 6.94
CA LEU A 440 -9.19 -25.43 6.48
C LEU A 440 -8.40 -26.73 6.52
N ALA A 441 -9.03 -27.83 6.96
CA ALA A 441 -8.48 -29.19 6.97
C ALA A 441 -7.04 -29.31 7.56
N PRO A 442 -6.79 -28.84 8.79
CA PRO A 442 -5.45 -28.92 9.41
C PRO A 442 -4.93 -30.35 9.58
N GLU A 443 -5.81 -31.35 9.63
CA GLU A 443 -5.44 -32.77 9.65
C GLU A 443 -4.79 -33.25 8.35
N ILE A 444 -4.98 -32.52 7.24
CA ILE A 444 -4.35 -32.78 5.94
C ILE A 444 -3.13 -31.87 5.78
N TYR A 445 -3.34 -30.56 5.91
CA TYR A 445 -2.32 -29.57 5.52
C TYR A 445 -1.37 -29.16 6.64
N GLY A 446 -1.73 -29.40 7.91
CA GLY A 446 -0.97 -28.97 9.08
C GLY A 446 -1.18 -27.50 9.44
N THR A 447 -0.55 -26.58 8.70
CA THR A 447 -0.53 -25.14 9.00
C THR A 447 -0.82 -24.29 7.76
N SER A 448 -1.00 -22.97 7.94
CA SER A 448 -1.10 -22.01 6.84
C SER A 448 0.18 -22.03 5.99
N TYR A 449 0.01 -21.94 4.67
CA TYR A 449 1.10 -21.86 3.69
C TYR A 449 1.40 -20.41 3.30
N LEU A 450 0.45 -19.50 3.51
CA LEU A 450 0.64 -18.08 3.25
C LEU A 450 1.57 -17.42 4.26
N ARG A 451 2.72 -16.94 3.76
CA ARG A 451 3.64 -16.05 4.49
C ARG A 451 2.92 -14.86 5.10
N ILE A 452 2.04 -14.20 4.32
CA ILE A 452 1.31 -13.01 4.79
C ILE A 452 0.38 -13.30 5.97
N VAL A 453 -0.21 -14.50 6.04
CA VAL A 453 -1.08 -14.90 7.16
C VAL A 453 -0.23 -15.18 8.39
N GLN A 454 0.89 -15.89 8.21
CA GLN A 454 1.83 -16.16 9.30
C GLN A 454 2.41 -14.87 9.89
N GLU A 455 2.84 -13.93 9.05
CA GLU A 455 3.39 -12.63 9.45
C GLU A 455 2.42 -11.86 10.36
N ARG A 456 1.12 -11.88 10.08
CA ARG A 456 0.14 -11.07 10.83
C ARG A 456 -0.57 -11.79 11.98
N THR A 457 -0.46 -13.13 12.06
CA THR A 457 -1.23 -13.93 13.04
C THR A 457 -0.39 -14.83 13.94
N ASN A 458 0.91 -15.01 13.67
CA ASN A 458 1.77 -15.93 14.42
C ASN A 458 3.03 -15.22 14.95
N GLU A 459 3.02 -14.81 16.21
CA GLU A 459 4.15 -14.14 16.89
C GLU A 459 5.48 -14.91 16.82
N SER A 460 5.42 -16.25 16.76
CA SER A 460 6.63 -17.09 16.68
C SER A 460 7.15 -17.28 15.25
N TYR A 461 6.46 -16.72 14.25
CA TYR A 461 6.88 -16.84 12.87
C TYR A 461 8.18 -16.10 12.61
N LEU A 462 9.09 -16.77 11.91
CA LEU A 462 10.36 -16.22 11.46
C LEU A 462 10.71 -16.81 10.10
N GLU A 463 11.02 -15.92 9.18
CA GLU A 463 11.62 -16.24 7.89
C GLU A 463 12.86 -15.37 7.70
N VAL A 464 13.93 -16.00 7.23
CA VAL A 464 15.18 -15.31 6.87
C VAL A 464 15.53 -15.75 5.46
N LEU A 465 15.47 -14.82 4.51
CA LEU A 465 15.76 -15.06 3.10
C LEU A 465 16.99 -14.24 2.70
N ASN A 466 17.86 -14.83 1.89
CA ASN A 466 18.91 -14.10 1.21
C ASN A 466 18.33 -13.64 -0.13
N THR A 467 17.81 -12.43 -0.17
CA THR A 467 17.24 -11.83 -1.37
C THR A 467 18.29 -11.04 -2.15
N SER A 468 17.92 -10.64 -3.37
CA SER A 468 18.73 -9.75 -4.22
C SER A 468 19.00 -8.39 -3.55
N ASP A 469 18.07 -7.89 -2.73
CA ASP A 469 18.19 -6.63 -1.98
C ASP A 469 18.90 -6.76 -0.62
N GLY A 470 19.16 -8.00 -0.16
CA GLY A 470 19.93 -8.28 1.06
C GLY A 470 19.36 -9.42 1.89
N VAL A 471 19.64 -9.42 3.20
CA VAL A 471 19.04 -10.41 4.10
C VAL A 471 17.72 -9.88 4.62
N GLU A 472 16.62 -10.39 4.09
CA GLU A 472 15.28 -10.07 4.57
C GLU A 472 14.89 -10.94 5.76
N VAL A 473 14.30 -10.30 6.77
CA VAL A 473 13.80 -10.96 7.97
C VAL A 473 12.33 -10.63 8.15
N ILE A 474 11.48 -11.64 7.95
CA ILE A 474 10.03 -11.53 8.14
C ILE A 474 9.69 -12.12 9.50
N LYS A 475 9.11 -11.30 10.37
CA LYS A 475 8.76 -11.70 11.74
C LYS A 475 7.26 -11.61 11.93
N GLY A 476 6.74 -12.54 12.71
CA GLY A 476 5.39 -12.47 13.25
C GLY A 476 5.16 -11.17 14.02
N GLN A 477 4.18 -10.38 13.58
CA GLN A 477 3.74 -9.15 14.22
C GLN A 477 2.22 -9.17 14.38
N ILE A 478 1.77 -9.53 15.60
CA ILE A 478 0.35 -9.55 15.96
C ILE A 478 -0.18 -8.14 16.23
N TRP A 479 0.68 -7.22 16.70
CA TRP A 479 0.34 -5.82 16.97
C TRP A 479 1.05 -4.88 16.01
N TRP A 480 0.27 -4.15 15.23
CA TRP A 480 0.72 -3.08 14.33
C TRP A 480 0.58 -1.74 15.04
N SER A 481 1.44 -0.77 14.72
CA SER A 481 1.38 0.55 15.33
C SER A 481 1.56 1.68 14.34
N SER A 482 0.94 2.82 14.60
CA SER A 482 1.13 4.03 13.81
C SER A 482 2.47 4.72 14.13
N PRO A 483 2.95 5.64 13.26
CA PRO A 483 3.97 6.61 13.63
C PRO A 483 3.54 7.42 14.87
N LEU A 484 4.51 7.91 15.65
CA LEU A 484 4.23 8.77 16.78
C LEU A 484 3.58 10.07 16.29
N LEU A 485 2.42 10.40 16.85
CA LEU A 485 1.73 11.67 16.66
C LEU A 485 2.06 12.61 17.80
N HIS A 486 2.39 13.85 17.49
CA HIS A 486 2.61 14.92 18.44
C HIS A 486 1.64 16.07 18.17
N ILE A 487 0.94 16.52 19.20
CA ILE A 487 -0.10 17.54 19.13
C ILE A 487 0.18 18.59 20.21
N ARG A 488 0.10 19.87 19.84
CA ARG A 488 0.21 20.99 20.77
C ARG A 488 -1.15 21.55 21.14
N VAL A 489 -1.38 21.82 22.42
CA VAL A 489 -2.65 22.34 22.96
C VAL A 489 -2.53 23.85 23.22
N GLY A 490 -3.10 24.63 22.31
CA GLY A 490 -3.14 26.09 22.28
C GLY A 490 -1.80 26.80 22.03
N GLY A 491 -1.84 28.13 21.85
CA GLY A 491 -0.70 29.03 22.15
C GLY A 491 -0.10 29.90 21.03
N ILE A 492 1.02 30.53 21.38
CA ILE A 492 1.83 31.40 20.54
C ILE A 492 2.67 30.53 19.59
N LEU A 493 2.35 30.62 18.30
CA LEU A 493 3.10 29.99 17.21
C LEU A 493 4.43 30.69 16.96
N LEU A 494 4.40 32.03 16.88
CA LEU A 494 5.59 32.85 16.70
C LEU A 494 5.59 33.98 17.73
N PRO A 495 6.75 34.30 18.33
CA PRO A 495 8.04 33.61 18.18
C PRO A 495 8.10 32.25 18.91
N GLU A 496 8.80 31.29 18.31
CA GLU A 496 9.11 30.01 18.96
C GLU A 496 10.22 30.17 20.01
N LYS A 497 10.22 29.28 21.02
CA LYS A 497 11.28 29.22 22.01
C LYS A 497 12.63 28.95 21.35
N GLY A 498 13.65 29.71 21.73
CA GLY A 498 15.00 29.59 21.20
C GLY A 498 15.20 30.12 19.77
N GLY A 499 14.13 30.54 19.08
CA GLY A 499 14.22 31.08 17.74
C GLY A 499 14.97 32.41 17.70
N VAL A 500 15.88 32.57 16.73
CA VAL A 500 16.54 33.83 16.42
C VAL A 500 15.97 34.33 15.10
N TYR A 501 15.37 35.52 15.12
CA TYR A 501 14.65 36.11 14.00
C TYR A 501 15.33 37.38 13.53
N VAL A 502 15.50 37.57 12.22
CA VAL A 502 15.95 38.81 11.58
C VAL A 502 14.85 39.30 10.64
N MET A 503 14.29 40.47 10.91
CA MET A 503 13.17 41.06 10.17
C MET A 503 12.01 40.06 9.95
N GLY A 504 11.67 39.32 11.00
CA GLY A 504 10.57 38.34 11.00
C GLY A 504 10.90 36.98 10.39
N LYS A 505 12.14 36.75 9.92
CA LYS A 505 12.59 35.43 9.43
C LYS A 505 13.47 34.74 10.44
N GLU A 506 13.16 33.47 10.76
CA GLU A 506 14.05 32.64 11.58
C GLU A 506 15.37 32.40 10.84
N VAL A 507 16.50 32.65 11.52
CA VAL A 507 17.86 32.45 10.98
C VAL A 507 18.62 31.34 11.68
N MET A 508 18.26 31.03 12.92
CA MET A 508 18.79 29.90 13.69
C MET A 508 17.94 29.63 14.92
N ARG A 509 18.17 28.47 15.55
CA ARG A 509 17.56 28.07 16.83
C ARG A 509 18.63 27.82 17.88
N LEU A 510 18.39 28.31 19.09
CA LEU A 510 19.24 28.15 20.25
C LEU A 510 18.56 27.22 21.27
N ASP A 511 19.37 26.50 22.04
CA ASP A 511 18.89 25.70 23.18
C ASP A 511 18.61 26.61 24.39
N THR A 512 17.61 27.49 24.25
CA THR A 512 17.17 28.41 25.31
C THR A 512 15.67 28.65 25.24
N GLU A 513 15.05 29.01 26.36
CA GLU A 513 13.62 29.36 26.43
C GLU A 513 13.27 30.71 25.78
N LYS A 514 14.27 31.54 25.42
CA LYS A 514 14.05 32.93 24.96
C LYS A 514 14.14 33.02 23.45
N ALA A 515 13.20 33.74 22.85
CA ALA A 515 13.32 34.14 21.46
C ALA A 515 14.14 35.44 21.33
N ILE A 516 14.99 35.51 20.31
CA ILE A 516 15.76 36.71 19.96
C ILE A 516 15.20 37.29 18.68
N ILE A 517 14.84 38.57 18.69
CA ILE A 517 14.25 39.27 17.55
C ILE A 517 15.15 40.46 17.20
N LEU A 518 15.67 40.45 15.98
CA LEU A 518 16.42 41.55 15.38
C LEU A 518 15.47 42.21 14.37
N GLY A 519 14.93 43.38 14.70
CA GLY A 519 14.01 44.14 13.82
C GLY A 519 12.53 43.87 14.08
N ARG A 520 11.69 43.97 13.04
CA ARG A 520 10.22 43.82 13.16
C ARG A 520 9.82 42.35 13.14
N MET A 521 8.83 42.00 13.95
CA MET A 521 8.22 40.68 13.99
C MET A 521 6.77 40.78 14.44
N ASN A 522 5.96 39.79 14.05
CA ASN A 522 4.62 39.62 14.59
C ASN A 522 4.63 38.48 15.62
N MET A 523 3.87 38.66 16.69
CA MET A 523 3.37 37.55 17.47
C MET A 523 2.18 36.96 16.72
N THR A 524 2.19 35.65 16.54
CA THR A 524 1.11 34.91 15.86
C THR A 524 0.61 33.83 16.79
N VAL A 525 -0.70 33.73 16.90
CA VAL A 525 -1.39 32.69 17.66
C VAL A 525 -2.15 31.82 16.69
N GLU A 526 -2.03 30.52 16.87
CA GLU A 526 -2.67 29.52 16.01
C GLU A 526 -3.71 28.72 16.80
N GLY A 527 -4.83 28.41 16.14
CA GLY A 527 -5.99 27.73 16.72
C GLY A 527 -7.31 28.41 16.36
N GLU A 528 -8.44 27.76 16.69
CA GLU A 528 -9.77 28.35 16.57
C GLU A 528 -10.23 28.89 17.93
N TYR A 529 -10.35 30.21 18.02
CA TYR A 529 -10.73 30.90 19.24
C TYR A 529 -11.90 31.84 18.96
N SER A 530 -12.81 32.00 19.91
CA SER A 530 -13.82 33.06 19.82
C SER A 530 -13.20 34.45 19.91
N LYS A 531 -12.02 34.54 20.56
CA LYS A 531 -11.26 35.79 20.75
C LYS A 531 -9.83 35.51 21.21
N VAL A 532 -8.88 36.36 20.84
CA VAL A 532 -7.50 36.37 21.37
C VAL A 532 -7.14 37.78 21.83
N GLU A 533 -6.79 37.93 23.10
CA GLU A 533 -6.21 39.15 23.64
C GLU A 533 -4.69 39.01 23.72
N PHE A 534 -3.97 40.01 23.25
CA PHE A 534 -2.52 40.07 23.28
C PHE A 534 -2.05 41.07 24.33
N TYR A 535 -1.05 40.68 25.11
CA TYR A 535 -0.46 41.47 26.18
C TYR A 535 1.04 41.61 25.98
N VAL A 536 1.57 42.77 26.37
CA VAL A 536 3.02 43.03 26.48
C VAL A 536 3.30 43.56 27.88
N ASP A 537 4.18 42.87 28.61
CA ASP A 537 4.57 43.19 29.98
C ASP A 537 3.37 43.35 30.92
N GLY A 538 2.37 42.47 30.76
CA GLY A 538 1.14 42.45 31.55
C GLY A 538 0.07 43.48 31.15
N ASN A 539 0.34 44.33 30.16
CA ASN A 539 -0.63 45.30 29.66
C ASN A 539 -1.30 44.79 28.39
N MET A 540 -2.65 44.82 28.34
CA MET A 540 -3.39 44.48 27.13
C MET A 540 -3.01 45.45 26.02
N ALA A 541 -2.49 44.91 24.93
CA ALA A 541 -2.00 45.65 23.77
C ALA A 541 -2.97 45.59 22.59
N TYR A 542 -3.63 44.45 22.39
CA TYR A 542 -4.55 44.23 21.27
C TYR A 542 -5.56 43.13 21.60
N GLU A 543 -6.70 43.15 20.91
CA GLU A 543 -7.73 42.12 20.96
C GLU A 543 -8.14 41.80 19.53
N ASP A 544 -8.34 40.53 19.24
CA ASP A 544 -8.70 40.04 17.92
C ASP A 544 -9.74 38.93 18.02
N ASP A 545 -10.91 39.16 17.41
CA ASP A 545 -12.07 38.27 17.44
C ASP A 545 -12.12 37.35 16.21
N SER A 546 -11.15 37.46 15.29
CA SER A 546 -11.16 36.68 14.04
C SER A 546 -9.76 36.30 13.56
N PRO A 547 -9.53 35.05 13.13
CA PRO A 547 -8.23 34.66 12.61
C PRO A 547 -7.92 35.35 11.26
N PRO A 548 -6.63 35.56 10.93
CA PRO A 548 -5.45 35.17 11.69
C PRO A 548 -5.16 36.12 12.86
N TYR A 549 -4.95 35.58 14.07
CA TYR A 549 -4.64 36.36 15.26
C TYR A 549 -3.18 36.81 15.22
N ILE A 550 -2.96 38.08 14.89
CA ILE A 550 -1.63 38.64 14.66
C ILE A 550 -1.48 39.95 15.43
N PHE A 551 -0.41 40.04 16.21
CA PHE A 551 -0.04 41.25 16.92
C PHE A 551 1.39 41.70 16.58
N PRO A 552 1.59 42.89 15.98
CA PRO A 552 2.92 43.41 15.71
C PRO A 552 3.71 43.68 16.99
N LEU A 553 4.86 43.03 17.14
CA LEU A 553 5.75 43.26 18.27
C LEU A 553 6.54 44.55 18.05
N SER A 554 6.58 45.39 19.08
CA SER A 554 7.34 46.63 19.09
C SER A 554 7.94 46.86 20.48
N GLY A 555 9.08 47.55 20.52
CA GLY A 555 9.84 47.77 21.75
C GLY A 555 11.33 47.46 21.55
N ILE A 556 12.11 47.78 22.58
CA ILE A 556 13.53 47.41 22.68
C ILE A 556 13.75 46.88 24.08
N GLY A 557 14.42 45.73 24.19
CA GLY A 557 14.75 45.11 25.45
C GLY A 557 14.03 43.78 25.65
N ARG A 558 13.97 43.36 26.91
CA ARG A 558 13.35 42.10 27.32
C ARG A 558 11.87 42.37 27.60
N HIS A 559 11.01 41.57 26.98
CA HIS A 559 9.57 41.64 27.17
C HIS A 559 9.00 40.26 27.47
N THR A 560 7.88 40.24 28.19
CA THR A 560 6.99 39.07 28.27
C THR A 560 5.76 39.36 27.43
N VAL A 561 5.53 38.55 26.40
CA VAL A 561 4.32 38.64 25.59
C VAL A 561 3.39 37.51 25.97
N THR A 562 2.09 37.81 26.11
CA THR A 562 1.07 36.82 26.47
C THR A 562 -0.06 36.88 25.46
N ALA A 563 -0.51 35.72 24.99
CA ALA A 563 -1.78 35.56 24.30
C ALA A 563 -2.79 34.95 25.28
N ARG A 564 -3.95 35.57 25.44
CA ARG A 564 -5.10 35.03 26.16
C ARG A 564 -6.17 34.67 25.14
N MET A 565 -6.40 33.38 24.97
CA MET A 565 -7.27 32.80 23.96
C MET A 565 -8.58 32.33 24.60
N TYR A 566 -9.70 32.70 24.01
CA TYR A 566 -11.06 32.37 24.44
C TYR A 566 -11.64 31.32 23.50
N TYR A 567 -12.28 30.28 24.03
CA TYR A 567 -12.97 29.25 23.24
C TYR A 567 -14.24 28.80 23.97
N ASP A 568 -15.08 28.00 23.31
CA ASP A 568 -16.28 27.44 23.93
C ASP A 568 -15.89 26.52 25.10
N GLY A 569 -15.98 27.06 26.32
CA GLY A 569 -15.68 26.33 27.56
C GLY A 569 -14.59 26.94 28.45
N GLY A 570 -13.87 28.00 28.04
CA GLY A 570 -12.84 28.59 28.91
C GLY A 570 -11.92 29.65 28.30
N ILE A 571 -10.86 29.97 29.04
CA ILE A 571 -9.80 30.92 28.69
C ILE A 571 -8.45 30.24 28.93
N VAL A 572 -7.53 30.31 27.95
CA VAL A 572 -6.15 29.81 28.06
C VAL A 572 -5.17 30.95 27.83
N GLU A 573 -4.10 31.03 28.64
CA GLU A 573 -3.01 31.99 28.43
C GLU A 573 -1.72 31.26 28.01
N ASP A 574 -1.00 31.75 27.01
CA ASP A 574 0.36 31.34 26.67
C ASP A 574 1.28 32.56 26.67
N ASN A 575 2.51 32.41 27.15
CA ASN A 575 3.48 33.50 27.21
C ASN A 575 4.86 33.13 26.65
N ARG A 576 5.58 34.14 26.18
CA ARG A 576 6.94 34.03 25.66
C ARG A 576 7.82 35.13 26.23
N GLU A 577 9.01 34.75 26.67
CA GLU A 577 10.09 35.71 26.89
C GLU A 577 10.79 36.02 25.57
N ILE A 578 10.82 37.29 25.21
CA ILE A 578 11.43 37.76 23.97
C ILE A 578 12.46 38.84 24.27
N ILE A 579 13.50 38.91 23.43
CA ILE A 579 14.47 40.01 23.43
C ILE A 579 14.40 40.68 22.07
N ILE A 580 13.99 41.95 22.04
CA ILE A 580 13.92 42.74 20.81
C ILE A 580 15.12 43.70 20.74
N PHE A 581 15.88 43.57 19.66
CA PHE A 581 16.93 44.50 19.26
C PHE A 581 16.47 45.34 18.07
N ALA A 582 16.72 46.64 18.13
CA ALA A 582 16.56 47.51 16.97
C ALA A 582 17.65 47.20 15.93
N ILE A 583 17.26 47.10 14.66
CA ILE A 583 18.17 47.13 13.50
C ILE A 583 17.93 48.44 12.76
#